data_AF-A0A9D1FCM7-F1
#
_entry.id   AF-A0A9D1FCM7-F1
#
_cell.length_a   1.000
_cell.length_b   1.000
_cell.length_c   1.000
_cell.angle_alpha   90.00
_cell.angle_beta   90.00
_cell.angle_gamma   90.00
#
_symmetry.space_group_name_H-M   'P 1'
#
loop_
_entity.id
_entity.type
_entity.pdbx_description
1 polymer ?
#
loop_
_entity_poly.entity_id
_entity_poly.type
_entity_poly.pdbx_seq_one_letter_code
_entity_poly.pdbx_strand_id
1 'polypeptide(L)'
;MKKLFALALALLLLALAACGANEAGTASPGAGTEASPAGPEESPRTAVRFQTLTKAAKCETGDLYTYSYPALELNTGSQSGPALSRALNGALTPSEDTLSEVDSAARAAYEALDEAGRLDWMGVGYGFQRRAELMRCDGRVLSLLVSDSSSLGGPHPAGSGFGLSCDFASGELLSAEDIASDPAALSEKVERYVLDSAAENPNASAFYDLSAFAESALGEGRWYFADDGLAVFAAPEEIAPYAVGSVVFVLPYSELDGLLKPEYLPASSPKGGPGALSIGAGIEGAALSAVLDEGGVEFSLTASEEVTDICVRRVAMDTDGSFYPQQTVLYLSLLSAGESLGLTAAFMDSPLYSVSWGAGETRLIADSGKDGSLLLLEP
;
A
#
# COMPACT_ATOMS: atom_id res chain seq x y z
N MET A 1 35.15 37.07 27.26
CA MET A 1 34.47 38.29 27.73
C MET A 1 34.91 39.50 26.90
N LYS A 2 34.22 39.77 25.80
CA LYS A 2 34.36 40.97 24.95
C LYS A 2 33.00 41.26 24.28
N LYS A 3 32.37 42.36 24.73
CA LYS A 3 31.64 43.41 23.98
C LYS A 3 30.38 43.01 23.17
N LEU A 4 29.19 43.50 23.59
CA LEU A 4 28.42 44.64 23.04
C LEU A 4 27.63 44.24 21.76
N PHE A 5 26.32 44.40 21.60
CA PHE A 5 25.45 45.57 21.80
C PHE A 5 23.99 45.13 21.91
N ALA A 6 23.21 45.82 22.76
CA ALA A 6 21.75 45.84 22.75
C ALA A 6 21.32 47.30 22.75
N LEU A 7 20.38 47.69 21.89
CA LEU A 7 19.35 48.69 22.24
C LEU A 7 18.22 48.70 21.22
N ALA A 8 17.01 48.54 21.74
CA ALA A 8 15.74 48.79 21.09
C ALA A 8 15.42 50.30 21.06
N LEU A 9 14.64 50.75 20.07
CA LEU A 9 13.73 51.87 20.26
C LEU A 9 12.52 51.72 19.33
N ALA A 10 11.36 51.76 19.95
CA ALA A 10 10.05 51.65 19.34
C ALA A 10 9.41 53.04 19.15
N LEU A 11 8.24 53.00 18.49
CA LEU A 11 7.09 53.92 18.51
C LEU A 11 6.82 54.80 17.26
N LEU A 12 5.58 54.60 16.77
CA LEU A 12 4.57 55.60 16.34
C LEU A 12 4.82 56.30 14.98
N LEU A 13 3.85 56.59 14.09
CA LEU A 13 2.39 56.79 14.14
C LEU A 13 1.80 56.67 12.72
N LEU A 14 0.57 56.17 12.63
CA LEU A 14 -0.59 56.64 11.84
C LEU A 14 -0.40 57.46 10.54
N ALA A 15 -1.02 57.02 9.43
CA ALA A 15 -2.33 57.53 8.93
C ALA A 15 -2.50 57.49 7.39
N LEU A 16 -3.60 56.85 6.97
CA LEU A 16 -4.61 57.21 5.94
C LEU A 16 -4.21 57.93 4.63
N ALA A 17 -4.58 57.32 3.51
CA ALA A 17 -5.61 57.75 2.53
C ALA A 17 -5.56 56.75 1.33
N ALA A 18 -6.57 55.98 0.93
CA ALA A 18 -7.99 56.19 0.69
C ALA A 18 -8.32 57.16 -0.47
N CYS A 19 -8.75 56.54 -1.57
CA CYS A 19 -9.74 56.98 -2.58
C CYS A 19 -9.35 57.91 -3.74
N GLY A 20 -9.87 57.52 -4.92
CA GLY A 20 -10.20 58.41 -6.06
C GLY A 20 -9.64 57.91 -7.40
N ALA A 21 -10.26 56.96 -8.08
CA ALA A 21 -11.25 57.17 -9.16
C ALA A 21 -10.70 58.00 -10.35
N ASN A 22 -10.26 57.36 -11.43
CA ASN A 22 -11.02 56.93 -12.62
C ASN A 22 -11.23 58.08 -13.63
N GLU A 23 -10.50 58.05 -14.75
CA GLU A 23 -10.90 58.69 -16.00
C GLU A 23 -10.50 57.80 -17.19
N ALA A 24 -11.46 57.64 -18.10
CA ALA A 24 -11.43 56.79 -19.26
C ALA A 24 -10.65 57.42 -20.42
N GLY A 25 -9.85 56.60 -21.12
CA GLY A 25 -9.22 56.93 -22.39
C GLY A 25 -9.17 55.67 -23.27
N THR A 26 -9.80 55.76 -24.43
CA THR A 26 -10.14 54.73 -25.42
C THR A 26 -8.97 54.13 -26.21
N ALA A 27 -9.06 52.81 -26.48
CA ALA A 27 -8.65 52.02 -27.68
C ALA A 27 -7.18 52.13 -28.18
N SER A 28 -6.42 51.13 -28.66
CA SER A 28 -6.44 49.69 -29.04
C SER A 28 -5.06 49.45 -29.77
N PRO A 29 -4.58 48.28 -30.26
CA PRO A 29 -4.88 46.86 -30.00
C PRO A 29 -3.67 46.01 -29.53
N GLY A 30 -4.01 44.90 -28.86
CA GLY A 30 -3.33 43.59 -28.85
C GLY A 30 -1.82 43.48 -29.03
N ALA A 31 -1.09 43.34 -27.92
CA ALA A 31 0.05 42.45 -27.86
C ALA A 31 -0.47 41.10 -27.38
N GLY A 32 -0.39 40.08 -28.25
CA GLY A 32 -0.75 38.72 -27.92
C GLY A 32 0.04 38.26 -26.70
N THR A 33 -0.67 37.79 -25.68
CA THR A 33 -0.07 36.94 -24.65
C THR A 33 0.30 35.64 -25.35
N GLU A 34 1.57 35.46 -25.68
CA GLU A 34 2.13 34.14 -25.93
C GLU A 34 1.79 33.29 -24.72
N ALA A 35 0.85 32.36 -24.91
CA ALA A 35 0.66 31.27 -23.98
C ALA A 35 2.00 30.54 -23.88
N SER A 36 2.58 30.56 -22.70
CA SER A 36 3.66 29.64 -22.35
C SER A 36 3.20 28.23 -22.74
N PRO A 37 4.03 27.42 -23.44
CA PRO A 37 3.64 26.06 -23.75
C PRO A 37 3.34 25.37 -22.42
N ALA A 38 2.15 24.79 -22.33
CA ALA A 38 1.86 23.82 -21.27
C ALA A 38 3.04 22.85 -21.25
N GLY A 39 3.65 22.67 -20.08
CA GLY A 39 4.57 21.55 -19.87
C GLY A 39 3.86 20.26 -20.28
N PRO A 40 4.61 19.18 -20.59
CA PRO A 40 4.00 17.91 -20.98
C PRO A 40 2.87 17.59 -19.99
N GLU A 41 1.64 17.44 -20.50
CA GLU A 41 0.52 16.96 -19.69
C GLU A 41 1.01 15.69 -19.00
N GLU A 42 1.06 15.69 -17.66
CA GLU A 42 1.35 14.47 -16.90
C GLU A 42 0.35 13.42 -17.35
N SER A 43 0.86 12.35 -17.97
CA SER A 43 0.05 11.17 -18.30
C SER A 43 -0.74 10.76 -17.06
N PRO A 44 -2.05 10.47 -17.16
CA PRO A 44 -2.89 10.10 -16.02
C PRO A 44 -2.48 8.70 -15.53
N ARG A 45 -1.36 8.63 -14.82
CA ARG A 45 -0.84 7.41 -14.21
C ARG A 45 -1.19 7.42 -12.74
N THR A 46 -1.62 6.28 -12.24
CA THR A 46 -1.68 6.01 -10.82
C THR A 46 -0.33 5.46 -10.38
N ALA A 47 0.23 6.00 -9.30
CA ALA A 47 1.40 5.49 -8.62
C ALA A 47 1.09 5.30 -7.14
N VAL A 48 1.43 4.13 -6.61
CA VAL A 48 1.29 3.80 -5.19
C VAL A 48 2.64 3.36 -4.67
N ARG A 49 3.21 4.07 -3.72
CA ARG A 49 4.47 3.71 -3.08
C ARG A 49 4.21 3.34 -1.62
N PHE A 50 4.77 2.21 -1.18
CA PHE A 50 4.64 1.76 0.20
C PHE A 50 5.97 1.91 0.94
N GLN A 51 5.88 2.26 2.21
CA GLN A 51 7.00 2.28 3.14
C GLN A 51 6.58 1.62 4.45
N THR A 52 7.43 0.76 5.00
CA THR A 52 7.21 0.21 6.34
C THR A 52 7.77 1.18 7.38
N LEU A 53 6.91 1.60 8.31
CA LEU A 53 7.30 2.39 9.47
C LEU A 53 7.48 1.47 10.68
N THR A 54 8.57 1.63 11.41
CA THR A 54 8.85 0.90 12.64
C THR A 54 8.94 1.88 13.81
N LYS A 55 8.25 1.56 14.89
CA LYS A 55 8.21 2.33 16.15
C LYS A 55 8.44 1.40 17.34
N ALA A 56 8.66 1.99 18.50
CA ALA A 56 8.80 1.26 19.75
C ALA A 56 8.04 1.95 20.87
N ALA A 57 7.36 1.16 21.70
CA ALA A 57 6.95 1.60 23.03
C ALA A 57 8.17 1.56 23.95
N LYS A 58 8.23 2.47 24.94
CA LYS A 58 9.41 2.62 25.80
C LYS A 58 9.16 2.08 27.22
N CYS A 59 10.22 1.55 27.82
CA CYS A 59 10.35 1.25 29.24
C CYS A 59 11.57 1.99 29.81
N GLU A 60 11.93 1.74 31.07
CA GLU A 60 13.05 2.43 31.73
C GLU A 60 14.42 2.09 31.11
N THR A 61 14.60 0.86 30.62
CA THR A 61 15.88 0.36 30.09
C THR A 61 16.00 0.45 28.58
N GLY A 62 14.94 0.84 27.87
CA GLY A 62 14.94 0.98 26.42
C GLY A 62 13.57 0.75 25.79
N ASP A 63 13.52 -0.10 24.77
CA ASP A 63 12.29 -0.47 24.08
C ASP A 63 11.56 -1.54 24.88
N LEU A 64 10.29 -1.30 25.18
CA LEU A 64 9.40 -2.28 25.78
C LEU A 64 9.02 -3.36 24.75
N TYR A 65 8.59 -2.93 23.56
CA TYR A 65 8.33 -3.75 22.39
C TYR A 65 8.40 -2.88 21.13
N THR A 66 8.55 -3.50 19.97
CA THR A 66 8.50 -2.82 18.67
C THR A 66 7.19 -3.10 17.95
N TYR A 67 6.76 -2.15 17.13
CA TYR A 67 5.65 -2.36 16.22
C TYR A 67 5.91 -1.73 14.86
N SER A 68 5.36 -2.35 13.81
CA SER A 68 5.52 -1.87 12.43
C SER A 68 4.21 -1.86 11.67
N TYR A 69 4.07 -0.93 10.74
CA TYR A 69 2.88 -0.76 9.91
C TYR A 69 3.23 -0.04 8.59
N PRO A 70 2.46 -0.26 7.51
CA PRO A 70 2.71 0.39 6.24
C PRO A 70 2.19 1.84 6.26
N ALA A 71 2.91 2.71 5.58
CA ALA A 71 2.43 3.98 5.07
C ALA A 71 2.50 3.95 3.55
N LEU A 72 1.65 4.74 2.89
CA LEU A 72 1.64 4.85 1.44
C LEU A 72 1.63 6.29 0.94
N GLU A 73 2.20 6.49 -0.24
CA GLU A 73 2.07 7.69 -1.04
C GLU A 73 1.27 7.34 -2.29
N LEU A 74 0.14 8.02 -2.49
CA LEU A 74 -0.74 7.81 -3.63
C LEU A 74 -0.71 9.05 -4.53
N ASN A 75 -0.38 8.84 -5.80
CA ASN A 75 -0.56 9.81 -6.87
C ASN A 75 -1.55 9.22 -7.88
N THR A 76 -2.68 9.87 -8.11
CA THR A 76 -3.71 9.43 -9.09
C THR A 76 -3.76 10.33 -10.32
N GLY A 77 -2.86 11.30 -10.45
CA GLY A 77 -2.98 12.39 -11.44
C GLY A 77 -4.18 13.31 -11.23
N SER A 78 -4.91 13.15 -10.11
CA SER A 78 -6.13 13.91 -9.80
C SER A 78 -6.03 14.61 -8.44
N GLN A 79 -6.94 15.57 -8.19
CA GLN A 79 -6.98 16.33 -6.94
C GLN A 79 -7.41 15.48 -5.72
N SER A 80 -7.99 14.29 -5.93
CA SER A 80 -8.41 13.41 -4.82
C SER A 80 -7.24 12.66 -4.17
N GLY A 81 -6.11 12.52 -4.87
CA GLY A 81 -4.93 11.74 -4.43
C GLY A 81 -4.46 12.07 -3.01
N PRO A 82 -4.21 13.34 -2.64
CA PRO A 82 -3.76 13.70 -1.30
C PRO A 82 -4.77 13.37 -0.19
N ALA A 83 -6.08 13.50 -0.46
CA ALA A 83 -7.12 13.19 0.51
C ALA A 83 -7.24 11.67 0.73
N LEU A 84 -7.24 10.90 -0.36
CA LEU A 84 -7.22 9.43 -0.31
C LEU A 84 -5.97 8.89 0.38
N SER A 85 -4.79 9.43 0.05
CA SER A 85 -3.54 9.06 0.73
C SER A 85 -3.66 9.26 2.24
N ARG A 86 -4.25 10.37 2.69
CA ARG A 86 -4.47 10.62 4.13
C ARG A 86 -5.46 9.62 4.74
N ALA A 87 -6.58 9.34 4.07
CA ALA A 87 -7.59 8.40 4.55
C ALA A 87 -7.02 6.98 4.68
N LEU A 88 -6.33 6.50 3.65
CA LEU A 88 -5.66 5.19 3.64
C LEU A 88 -4.62 5.10 4.76
N ASN A 89 -3.72 6.08 4.89
CA ASN A 89 -2.72 6.11 5.97
C ASN A 89 -3.35 6.19 7.37
N GLY A 90 -4.52 6.84 7.49
CA GLY A 90 -5.30 6.86 8.73
C GLY A 90 -5.77 5.46 9.13
N ALA A 91 -6.29 4.68 8.18
CA ALA A 91 -6.71 3.31 8.41
C ALA A 91 -5.52 2.35 8.65
N LEU A 92 -4.39 2.58 7.97
CA LEU A 92 -3.19 1.75 8.11
C LEU A 92 -2.42 2.00 9.41
N THR A 93 -2.57 3.17 10.03
CA THR A 93 -1.92 3.46 11.32
C THR A 93 -2.63 2.71 12.45
N PRO A 94 -1.95 1.83 13.22
CA PRO A 94 -2.58 1.14 14.33
C PRO A 94 -2.97 2.12 15.44
N SER A 95 -4.17 1.96 15.99
CA SER A 95 -4.66 2.76 17.12
C SER A 95 -4.05 2.30 18.44
N GLU A 96 -4.22 3.10 19.50
CA GLU A 96 -3.87 2.68 20.87
C GLU A 96 -4.63 1.40 21.26
N ASP A 97 -5.91 1.31 20.91
CA ASP A 97 -6.73 0.12 21.15
C ASP A 97 -6.14 -1.12 20.44
N THR A 98 -5.69 -0.96 19.19
CA THR A 98 -5.04 -2.05 18.43
C THR A 98 -3.79 -2.55 19.12
N LEU A 99 -3.01 -1.66 19.74
CA LEU A 99 -1.75 -1.99 20.42
C LEU A 99 -1.92 -2.38 21.90
N SER A 100 -3.12 -2.20 22.45
CA SER A 100 -3.37 -2.29 23.90
C SER A 100 -3.05 -3.66 24.50
N GLU A 101 -3.33 -4.75 23.79
CA GLU A 101 -3.05 -6.11 24.24
C GLU A 101 -1.54 -6.38 24.31
N VAL A 102 -0.80 -5.99 23.26
CA VAL A 102 0.67 -6.11 23.23
C VAL A 102 1.30 -5.26 24.32
N ASP A 103 0.84 -4.02 24.49
CA ASP A 103 1.34 -3.13 25.54
C ASP A 103 1.11 -3.71 26.94
N SER A 104 -0.12 -4.18 27.21
CA SER A 104 -0.47 -4.77 28.50
C SER A 104 0.34 -6.03 28.80
N ALA A 105 0.47 -6.94 27.83
CA ALA A 105 1.23 -8.17 27.98
C ALA A 105 2.73 -7.89 28.19
N ALA A 106 3.31 -6.99 27.40
CA ALA A 106 4.72 -6.63 27.51
C ALA A 106 5.03 -5.94 28.84
N ARG A 107 4.17 -5.01 29.31
CA ARG A 107 4.34 -4.36 30.62
C ARG A 107 4.25 -5.36 31.75
N ALA A 108 3.24 -6.23 31.76
CA ALA A 108 3.09 -7.23 32.80
C ALA A 108 4.31 -8.16 32.88
N ALA A 109 4.85 -8.57 31.72
CA ALA A 109 6.05 -9.39 31.66
C ALA A 109 7.30 -8.65 32.16
N TYR A 110 7.49 -7.39 31.74
CA TYR A 110 8.62 -6.55 32.16
C TYR A 110 8.59 -6.26 33.67
N GLU A 111 7.41 -5.96 34.23
CA GLU A 111 7.23 -5.63 35.65
C GLU A 111 7.43 -6.84 36.57
N ALA A 112 7.20 -8.06 36.06
CA ALA A 112 7.42 -9.30 36.80
C ALA A 112 8.92 -9.65 36.97
N LEU A 113 9.83 -8.99 36.25
CA LEU A 113 11.26 -9.22 36.32
C LEU A 113 11.89 -8.56 37.55
N ASP A 114 13.01 -9.10 37.99
CA ASP A 114 13.88 -8.40 38.94
C ASP A 114 14.74 -7.33 38.22
N GLU A 115 15.60 -6.66 38.97
CA GLU A 115 16.43 -5.58 38.42
C GLU A 115 17.39 -6.08 37.33
N ALA A 116 17.98 -7.26 37.50
CA ALA A 116 18.86 -7.85 36.50
C ALA A 116 18.08 -8.22 35.22
N GLY A 117 16.91 -8.85 35.37
CA GLY A 117 16.05 -9.20 34.24
C GLY A 117 15.56 -7.98 33.46
N ARG A 118 15.25 -6.85 34.13
CA ARG A 118 14.90 -5.61 33.45
C ARG A 118 16.05 -5.01 32.65
N LEU A 119 17.29 -5.17 33.13
CA LEU A 119 18.48 -4.70 32.43
C LEU A 119 18.77 -5.52 31.17
N ASP A 120 18.43 -6.81 31.20
CA ASP A 120 18.57 -7.75 30.06
C ASP A 120 17.32 -7.76 29.14
N TRP A 121 16.31 -6.92 29.42
CA TRP A 121 15.09 -6.87 28.61
C TRP A 121 15.37 -6.34 27.20
N MET A 122 14.93 -7.10 26.19
CA MET A 122 15.05 -6.73 24.78
C MET A 122 13.70 -6.61 24.05
N GLY A 123 12.58 -6.77 24.77
CA GLY A 123 11.24 -6.80 24.17
C GLY A 123 10.97 -8.00 23.25
N VAL A 124 11.87 -8.99 23.21
CA VAL A 124 11.78 -10.15 22.33
C VAL A 124 10.53 -10.98 22.70
N GLY A 125 9.75 -11.34 21.68
CA GLY A 125 8.49 -12.08 21.84
C GLY A 125 7.26 -11.18 22.04
N TYR A 126 7.45 -9.87 22.16
CA TYR A 126 6.37 -8.89 22.23
C TYR A 126 6.45 -7.93 21.03
N GLY A 127 5.32 -7.69 20.38
CA GLY A 127 5.27 -6.74 19.28
C GLY A 127 4.03 -6.85 18.43
N PHE A 128 3.88 -5.89 17.53
CA PHE A 128 2.78 -5.84 16.57
C PHE A 128 3.30 -5.59 15.16
N GLN A 129 2.77 -6.29 14.17
CA GLN A 129 3.08 -6.05 12.78
C GLN A 129 1.80 -5.99 11.96
N ARG A 130 1.59 -4.84 11.30
CA ARG A 130 0.62 -4.68 10.23
C ARG A 130 1.32 -4.70 8.89
N ARG A 131 0.73 -5.38 7.92
CA ARG A 131 1.15 -5.38 6.51
C ARG A 131 -0.04 -5.03 5.62
N ALA A 132 0.23 -4.40 4.48
CA ALA A 132 -0.76 -4.16 3.45
C ALA A 132 -0.25 -4.80 2.15
N GLU A 133 -1.06 -5.67 1.57
CA GLU A 133 -0.83 -6.25 0.26
C GLU A 133 -1.73 -5.59 -0.77
N LEU A 134 -1.18 -5.21 -1.92
CA LEU A 134 -1.94 -4.68 -3.04
C LEU A 134 -2.65 -5.83 -3.76
N MET A 135 -3.98 -5.85 -3.69
CA MET A 135 -4.81 -6.92 -4.24
C MET A 135 -5.40 -6.57 -5.61
N ARG A 136 -5.69 -5.28 -5.83
CA ARG A 136 -6.06 -4.72 -7.13
C ARG A 136 -5.77 -3.22 -7.13
N CYS A 137 -5.26 -2.71 -8.24
CA CYS A 137 -5.23 -1.29 -8.52
C CYS A 137 -5.49 -1.09 -10.01
N ASP A 138 -6.40 -0.19 -10.35
CA ASP A 138 -6.69 0.16 -11.74
C ASP A 138 -7.11 1.63 -11.87
N GLY A 139 -7.67 2.04 -13.00
CA GLY A 139 -8.11 3.43 -13.20
C GLY A 139 -9.24 3.90 -12.27
N ARG A 140 -9.88 2.99 -11.50
CA ARG A 140 -10.99 3.29 -10.61
C ARG A 140 -10.72 2.96 -9.15
N VAL A 141 -10.14 1.79 -8.86
CA VAL A 141 -10.04 1.25 -7.50
C VAL A 141 -8.60 1.03 -7.09
N LEU A 142 -8.31 1.25 -5.81
CA LEU A 142 -7.21 0.61 -5.09
C LEU A 142 -7.80 -0.25 -3.98
N SER A 143 -7.33 -1.48 -3.86
CA SER A 143 -7.82 -2.49 -2.93
C SER A 143 -6.65 -3.20 -2.27
N LEU A 144 -6.63 -3.19 -0.93
CA LEU A 144 -5.60 -3.78 -0.10
C LEU A 144 -6.15 -4.87 0.81
N LEU A 145 -5.37 -5.92 1.02
CA LEU A 145 -5.53 -6.82 2.16
C LEU A 145 -4.60 -6.33 3.27
N VAL A 146 -5.17 -5.95 4.41
CA VAL A 146 -4.42 -5.55 5.60
C VAL A 146 -4.41 -6.71 6.59
N SER A 147 -3.21 -7.15 6.98
CA SER A 147 -3.02 -8.25 7.92
C SER A 147 -2.24 -7.79 9.14
N ASP A 148 -2.72 -8.19 10.32
CA ASP A 148 -2.18 -7.86 11.62
C ASP A 148 -1.65 -9.12 12.32
N SER A 149 -0.53 -8.98 13.00
CA SER A 149 0.15 -10.04 13.75
C SER A 149 0.60 -9.49 15.10
N SER A 150 0.05 -10.04 16.18
CA SER A 150 0.32 -9.63 17.56
C SER A 150 1.07 -10.73 18.31
N SER A 151 2.28 -10.44 18.76
CA SER A 151 3.07 -11.34 19.61
C SER A 151 2.94 -10.91 21.07
N LEU A 152 2.46 -11.81 21.92
CA LEU A 152 2.16 -11.57 23.34
C LEU A 152 3.05 -12.40 24.28
N GLY A 153 4.23 -12.83 23.81
CA GLY A 153 5.15 -13.73 24.53
C GLY A 153 4.82 -15.22 24.43
N GLY A 154 3.81 -15.59 23.64
CA GLY A 154 3.41 -16.97 23.36
C GLY A 154 4.20 -17.66 22.23
N PRO A 155 3.87 -18.91 21.90
CA PRO A 155 4.59 -19.70 20.90
C PRO A 155 4.37 -19.22 19.45
N HIS A 156 3.25 -18.55 19.16
CA HIS A 156 2.93 -17.99 17.86
C HIS A 156 2.14 -16.67 18.03
N PRO A 157 2.18 -15.77 17.04
CA PRO A 157 1.39 -14.55 17.07
C PRO A 157 -0.09 -14.84 16.79
N ALA A 158 -0.97 -13.99 17.33
CA ALA A 158 -2.38 -13.92 16.97
C ALA A 158 -2.53 -13.12 15.66
N GLY A 159 -3.39 -13.61 14.75
CA GLY A 159 -3.64 -13.00 13.45
C GLY A 159 -5.00 -12.31 13.39
N SER A 160 -5.08 -11.14 12.75
CA SER A 160 -6.34 -10.50 12.35
C SER A 160 -6.14 -9.71 11.05
N GLY A 161 -7.18 -9.03 10.54
CA GLY A 161 -7.04 -8.22 9.35
C GLY A 161 -8.36 -7.63 8.85
N PHE A 162 -8.26 -6.75 7.86
CA PHE A 162 -9.39 -6.12 7.18
C PHE A 162 -9.00 -5.81 5.73
N GLY A 163 -9.98 -5.75 4.85
CA GLY A 163 -9.77 -5.19 3.52
C GLY A 163 -9.93 -3.68 3.53
N LEU A 164 -9.17 -3.00 2.68
CA LEU A 164 -9.17 -1.55 2.58
C LEU A 164 -9.21 -1.16 1.11
N SER A 165 -10.39 -0.73 0.65
CA SER A 165 -10.62 -0.34 -0.74
C SER A 165 -10.99 1.15 -0.83
N CYS A 166 -10.60 1.80 -1.92
CA CYS A 166 -10.99 3.17 -2.21
C CYS A 166 -11.33 3.38 -3.68
N ASP A 167 -12.08 4.44 -3.95
CA ASP A 167 -12.51 4.86 -5.27
C ASP A 167 -11.81 6.17 -5.65
N PHE A 168 -11.04 6.13 -6.74
CA PHE A 168 -10.29 7.28 -7.24
C PHE A 168 -11.20 8.41 -7.77
N ALA A 169 -12.39 8.06 -8.27
CA ALA A 169 -13.32 9.02 -8.83
C ALA A 169 -14.05 9.81 -7.74
N SER A 170 -14.53 9.15 -6.68
CA SER A 170 -15.16 9.83 -5.54
C SER A 170 -14.15 10.42 -4.56
N GLY A 171 -12.96 9.81 -4.45
CA GLY A 171 -11.97 10.18 -3.45
C GLY A 171 -12.25 9.59 -2.06
N GLU A 172 -13.07 8.54 -1.97
CA GLU A 172 -13.55 7.97 -0.70
C GLU A 172 -13.09 6.51 -0.52
N LEU A 173 -13.01 6.09 0.75
CA LEU A 173 -12.91 4.66 1.10
C LEU A 173 -14.27 4.00 0.85
N LEU A 174 -14.24 2.74 0.40
CA LEU A 174 -15.44 2.00 0.03
C LEU A 174 -15.89 1.06 1.15
N SER A 175 -17.19 1.09 1.45
CA SER A 175 -17.89 0.04 2.20
C SER A 175 -18.53 -0.99 1.27
N ALA A 176 -19.02 -2.09 1.82
CA ALA A 176 -19.78 -3.09 1.06
C ALA A 176 -21.07 -2.51 0.45
N GLU A 177 -21.70 -1.55 1.14
CA GLU A 177 -22.89 -0.86 0.62
C GLU A 177 -22.56 0.04 -0.58
N ASP A 178 -21.37 0.66 -0.58
CA ASP A 178 -20.94 1.54 -1.65
C ASP A 178 -20.68 0.78 -2.96
N ILE A 179 -20.27 -0.48 -2.89
CA ILE A 179 -19.95 -1.29 -4.07
C ILE A 179 -21.15 -2.04 -4.65
N ALA A 180 -22.22 -2.20 -3.87
CA ALA A 180 -23.37 -3.00 -4.24
C ALA A 180 -24.40 -2.21 -5.06
N SER A 181 -24.94 -2.86 -6.08
CA SER A 181 -26.17 -2.43 -6.76
C SER A 181 -27.41 -2.76 -5.91
N ASP A 182 -27.36 -3.89 -5.19
CA ASP A 182 -28.32 -4.32 -4.18
C ASP A 182 -27.55 -4.94 -2.99
N PRO A 183 -27.38 -4.22 -1.87
CA PRO A 183 -26.62 -4.70 -0.73
C PRO A 183 -27.14 -6.02 -0.14
N ALA A 184 -28.46 -6.20 -0.08
CA ALA A 184 -29.03 -7.42 0.50
C ALA A 184 -28.79 -8.64 -0.40
N ALA A 185 -28.96 -8.47 -1.72
CA ALA A 185 -28.71 -9.53 -2.68
C ALA A 185 -27.21 -9.87 -2.79
N LEU A 186 -26.32 -8.88 -2.68
CA LEU A 186 -24.87 -9.11 -2.63
C LEU A 186 -24.49 -9.92 -1.39
N SER A 187 -24.99 -9.55 -0.21
CA SER A 187 -24.75 -10.29 1.03
C SER A 187 -25.25 -11.75 0.93
N GLU A 188 -26.47 -11.98 0.45
CA GLU A 188 -27.01 -13.33 0.26
C GLU A 188 -26.16 -14.16 -0.72
N LYS A 189 -25.66 -13.53 -1.80
CA LYS A 189 -24.79 -14.20 -2.78
C LYS A 189 -23.45 -14.58 -2.18
N VAL A 190 -22.83 -13.68 -1.42
CA VAL A 190 -21.56 -13.92 -0.71
C VAL A 190 -21.72 -15.03 0.32
N GLU A 191 -22.76 -14.96 1.14
CA GLU A 191 -23.03 -15.95 2.18
C GLU A 191 -23.15 -17.36 1.57
N ARG A 192 -24.00 -17.50 0.54
CA ARG A 192 -24.18 -18.77 -0.17
C ARG A 192 -22.88 -19.27 -0.77
N TYR A 193 -22.12 -18.40 -1.43
CA TYR A 193 -20.87 -18.81 -2.06
C TYR A 193 -19.84 -19.31 -1.05
N VAL A 194 -19.70 -18.63 0.10
CA VAL A 194 -18.79 -19.06 1.17
C VAL A 194 -19.21 -20.43 1.70
N LEU A 195 -20.49 -20.63 1.98
CA LEU A 195 -21.00 -21.91 2.49
C LEU A 195 -20.83 -23.05 1.49
N ASP A 196 -21.16 -22.83 0.22
CA ASP A 196 -21.03 -23.82 -0.85
C ASP A 196 -19.55 -24.16 -1.08
N SER A 197 -18.67 -23.16 -1.18
CA SER A 197 -17.22 -23.35 -1.35
C SER A 197 -16.59 -24.09 -0.18
N ALA A 198 -17.00 -23.79 1.04
CA ALA A 198 -16.51 -24.47 2.23
C ALA A 198 -16.98 -25.94 2.29
N ALA A 199 -18.21 -26.22 1.84
CA ALA A 199 -18.74 -27.59 1.78
C ALA A 199 -18.05 -28.45 0.72
N GLU A 200 -17.60 -27.85 -0.39
CA GLU A 200 -16.83 -28.53 -1.44
C GLU A 200 -15.34 -28.72 -1.09
N ASN A 201 -14.85 -28.05 -0.04
CA ASN A 201 -13.46 -28.17 0.37
C ASN A 201 -13.16 -29.58 0.91
N PRO A 202 -12.06 -30.25 0.47
CA PRO A 202 -11.66 -31.56 0.98
C PRO A 202 -11.48 -31.61 2.52
N ASN A 203 -11.21 -30.47 3.15
CA ASN A 203 -11.04 -30.29 4.58
C ASN A 203 -12.26 -29.64 5.26
N ALA A 204 -13.47 -29.74 4.68
CA ALA A 204 -14.68 -29.09 5.19
C ALA A 204 -14.92 -29.33 6.69
N SER A 205 -14.54 -30.50 7.23
CA SER A 205 -14.67 -30.82 8.66
C SER A 205 -13.78 -29.99 9.59
N ALA A 206 -12.81 -29.25 9.06
CA ALA A 206 -11.95 -28.35 9.83
C ALA A 206 -12.62 -27.01 10.10
N PHE A 207 -13.68 -26.66 9.35
CA PHE A 207 -14.34 -25.38 9.49
C PHE A 207 -15.36 -25.36 10.64
N TYR A 208 -15.44 -24.22 11.32
CA TYR A 208 -16.42 -23.91 12.36
C TYR A 208 -16.93 -22.48 12.16
N ASP A 209 -18.08 -22.15 12.76
CA ASP A 209 -18.70 -20.82 12.76
C ASP A 209 -18.89 -20.16 11.37
N LEU A 210 -18.87 -20.97 10.29
CA LEU A 210 -18.93 -20.50 8.90
C LEU A 210 -20.14 -19.62 8.61
N SER A 211 -21.35 -20.00 9.06
CA SER A 211 -22.55 -19.21 8.81
C SER A 211 -22.47 -17.83 9.44
N ALA A 212 -22.02 -17.74 10.70
CA ALA A 212 -21.86 -16.47 11.39
C ALA A 212 -20.81 -15.58 10.69
N PHE A 213 -19.67 -16.16 10.30
CA PHE A 213 -18.66 -15.46 9.51
C PHE A 213 -19.21 -14.97 8.16
N ALA A 214 -19.87 -15.85 7.41
CA ALA A 214 -20.38 -15.54 6.08
C ALA A 214 -21.44 -14.42 6.12
N GLU A 215 -22.30 -14.42 7.15
CA GLU A 215 -23.30 -13.37 7.39
C GLU A 215 -22.65 -12.00 7.71
N SER A 216 -21.54 -11.97 8.47
CA SER A 216 -20.95 -10.70 8.94
C SER A 216 -19.81 -10.16 8.07
N ALA A 217 -19.18 -11.01 7.24
CA ALA A 217 -17.93 -10.71 6.55
C ALA A 217 -17.93 -9.37 5.78
N LEU A 218 -18.95 -9.09 4.99
CA LEU A 218 -19.03 -7.84 4.23
C LEU A 218 -19.11 -6.61 5.14
N GLY A 219 -19.95 -6.68 6.17
CA GLY A 219 -20.17 -5.59 7.12
C GLY A 219 -18.97 -5.32 8.03
N GLU A 220 -18.17 -6.35 8.31
CA GLU A 220 -16.93 -6.26 9.09
C GLU A 220 -15.70 -5.88 8.24
N GLY A 221 -15.89 -5.61 6.94
CA GLY A 221 -14.77 -5.27 6.05
C GLY A 221 -13.83 -6.44 5.77
N ARG A 222 -14.31 -7.69 5.87
CA ARG A 222 -13.55 -8.92 5.57
C ARG A 222 -13.55 -9.24 4.08
N TRP A 223 -13.40 -8.21 3.26
CA TRP A 223 -13.45 -8.33 1.81
C TRP A 223 -12.50 -7.36 1.12
N TYR A 224 -12.04 -7.74 -0.06
CA TYR A 224 -11.25 -6.86 -0.92
C TYR A 224 -11.54 -7.20 -2.39
N PHE A 225 -11.35 -6.24 -3.29
CA PHE A 225 -11.30 -6.56 -4.72
C PHE A 225 -9.98 -7.25 -5.04
N ALA A 226 -10.06 -8.45 -5.62
CA ALA A 226 -8.97 -9.14 -6.28
C ALA A 226 -9.08 -8.92 -7.80
N ASP A 227 -8.06 -9.33 -8.55
CA ASP A 227 -8.04 -9.22 -10.01
C ASP A 227 -9.13 -10.07 -10.68
N ASP A 228 -9.48 -11.22 -10.10
CA ASP A 228 -10.42 -12.21 -10.65
C ASP A 228 -11.78 -12.24 -9.96
N GLY A 229 -11.95 -11.55 -8.82
CA GLY A 229 -13.22 -11.53 -8.11
C GLY A 229 -13.30 -10.60 -6.90
N LEU A 230 -14.45 -10.66 -6.23
CA LEU A 230 -14.62 -10.12 -4.88
C LEU A 230 -14.18 -11.19 -3.89
N ALA A 231 -13.09 -10.95 -3.17
CA ALA A 231 -12.58 -11.89 -2.18
C ALA A 231 -13.18 -11.60 -0.81
N VAL A 232 -13.56 -12.66 -0.09
CA VAL A 232 -13.90 -12.64 1.33
C VAL A 232 -12.91 -13.51 2.07
N PHE A 233 -12.40 -13.05 3.21
CA PHE A 233 -11.32 -13.76 3.91
C PHE A 233 -11.54 -13.84 5.42
N ALA A 234 -11.12 -14.96 5.99
CA ALA A 234 -11.07 -15.19 7.43
C ALA A 234 -9.61 -15.21 7.88
N ALA A 235 -9.32 -14.55 9.01
CA ALA A 235 -8.00 -14.60 9.63
C ALA A 235 -7.72 -15.99 10.24
N PRO A 236 -6.47 -16.32 10.60
CA PRO A 236 -6.16 -17.56 11.30
C PRO A 236 -7.02 -17.69 12.57
N GLU A 237 -7.50 -18.91 12.87
CA GLU A 237 -8.40 -19.22 14.00
C GLU A 237 -9.84 -18.68 13.93
N GLU A 238 -10.18 -17.88 12.92
CA GLU A 238 -11.52 -17.27 12.82
C GLU A 238 -12.59 -18.30 12.45
N ILE A 239 -12.31 -19.15 11.45
CA ILE A 239 -13.23 -20.23 11.01
C ILE A 239 -12.58 -21.61 10.91
N ALA A 240 -11.29 -21.72 11.22
CA ALA A 240 -10.50 -22.94 11.12
C ALA A 240 -9.29 -22.91 12.07
N PRO A 241 -8.73 -24.05 12.50
CA PRO A 241 -7.56 -24.07 13.37
C PRO A 241 -6.36 -23.30 12.79
N TYR A 242 -5.52 -22.72 13.66
CA TYR A 242 -4.37 -21.89 13.28
C TYR A 242 -3.50 -22.46 12.16
N ALA A 243 -3.27 -23.78 12.15
CA ALA A 243 -2.44 -24.47 11.17
C ALA A 243 -2.98 -24.41 9.72
N VAL A 244 -4.27 -24.10 9.54
CA VAL A 244 -4.87 -23.85 8.22
C VAL A 244 -4.44 -22.49 7.67
N GLY A 245 -4.09 -21.54 8.55
CA GLY A 245 -3.81 -20.16 8.18
C GLY A 245 -5.08 -19.39 7.81
N SER A 246 -4.91 -18.28 7.11
CA SER A 246 -6.03 -17.50 6.58
C SER A 246 -6.76 -18.27 5.48
N VAL A 247 -8.08 -18.16 5.44
CA VAL A 247 -8.93 -18.80 4.43
C VAL A 247 -9.52 -17.70 3.54
N VAL A 248 -9.46 -17.88 2.22
CA VAL A 248 -9.95 -16.90 1.25
C VAL A 248 -10.94 -17.56 0.29
N PHE A 249 -12.09 -16.91 0.10
CA PHE A 249 -13.11 -17.28 -0.87
C PHE A 249 -13.19 -16.18 -1.92
N VAL A 250 -12.83 -16.48 -3.17
CA VAL A 250 -12.86 -15.51 -4.27
C VAL A 250 -14.11 -15.75 -5.11
N LEU A 251 -15.07 -14.81 -5.09
CA LEU A 251 -16.27 -14.85 -5.93
C LEU A 251 -15.95 -14.27 -7.30
N PRO A 252 -16.00 -15.06 -8.39
CA PRO A 252 -15.69 -14.57 -9.73
C PRO A 252 -16.60 -13.41 -10.13
N TYR A 253 -16.05 -12.37 -10.76
CA TYR A 253 -16.85 -11.22 -11.22
C TYR A 253 -18.01 -11.61 -12.15
N SER A 254 -17.89 -12.71 -12.90
CA SER A 254 -18.96 -13.25 -13.74
C SER A 254 -20.21 -13.67 -12.96
N GLU A 255 -20.08 -13.97 -11.67
CA GLU A 255 -21.19 -14.32 -10.78
C GLU A 255 -21.76 -13.13 -10.01
N LEU A 256 -21.19 -11.94 -10.20
CA LEU A 256 -21.55 -10.70 -9.51
C LEU A 256 -22.27 -9.70 -10.44
N ASP A 257 -22.62 -10.13 -11.67
CA ASP A 257 -23.37 -9.30 -12.62
C ASP A 257 -24.72 -8.87 -12.03
N GLY A 258 -25.00 -7.57 -12.11
CA GLY A 258 -26.18 -6.95 -11.49
C GLY A 258 -26.14 -6.83 -9.96
N LEU A 259 -25.15 -7.41 -9.27
CA LEU A 259 -24.98 -7.34 -7.82
C LEU A 259 -23.95 -6.28 -7.41
N LEU A 260 -22.86 -6.17 -8.16
CA LEU A 260 -21.89 -5.07 -8.03
C LEU A 260 -22.25 -3.90 -8.95
N LYS A 261 -21.86 -2.69 -8.57
CA LYS A 261 -21.95 -1.54 -9.48
C LYS A 261 -20.95 -1.71 -10.63
N PRO A 262 -21.35 -1.47 -11.90
CA PRO A 262 -20.51 -1.76 -13.06
C PRO A 262 -19.14 -1.09 -13.05
N GLU A 263 -19.01 0.09 -12.45
CA GLU A 263 -17.73 0.80 -12.33
C GLU A 263 -16.67 0.06 -11.49
N TYR A 264 -17.06 -0.88 -10.64
CA TYR A 264 -16.13 -1.66 -9.82
C TYR A 264 -15.72 -2.99 -10.45
N LEU A 265 -16.26 -3.34 -11.62
CA LEU A 265 -15.74 -4.45 -12.40
C LEU A 265 -14.38 -4.06 -13.01
N PRO A 266 -13.41 -4.99 -13.14
CA PRO A 266 -12.10 -4.70 -13.72
C PRO A 266 -12.21 -4.06 -15.11
N ALA A 267 -11.47 -2.98 -15.33
CA ALA A 267 -11.30 -2.40 -16.66
C ALA A 267 -10.37 -3.29 -17.52
N SER A 268 -10.29 -2.95 -18.82
CA SER A 268 -9.65 -3.72 -19.90
C SER A 268 -8.35 -4.46 -19.58
N SER A 269 -8.09 -5.53 -20.35
CA SER A 269 -6.94 -6.42 -20.25
C SER A 269 -5.59 -5.72 -20.06
N PRO A 270 -4.73 -6.23 -19.15
CA PRO A 270 -3.38 -5.74 -18.96
C PRO A 270 -2.55 -5.74 -20.26
N LYS A 271 -1.61 -4.80 -20.37
CA LYS A 271 -0.71 -4.64 -21.53
C LYS A 271 0.75 -4.84 -21.15
N GLY A 272 1.56 -5.20 -22.15
CA GLY A 272 2.97 -5.53 -22.00
C GLY A 272 3.19 -7.04 -22.08
N GLY A 273 3.86 -7.50 -23.13
CA GLY A 273 4.24 -8.88 -23.33
C GLY A 273 5.54 -9.27 -22.58
N PRO A 274 5.97 -10.53 -22.73
CA PRO A 274 7.28 -10.97 -22.27
C PRO A 274 8.40 -10.09 -22.86
N GLY A 275 9.29 -9.59 -22.00
CA GLY A 275 10.38 -8.70 -22.41
C GLY A 275 9.97 -7.24 -22.70
N ALA A 276 8.74 -6.83 -22.38
CA ALA A 276 8.31 -5.45 -22.57
C ALA A 276 9.12 -4.44 -21.74
N LEU A 277 9.65 -4.88 -20.59
CA LEU A 277 10.55 -4.10 -19.75
C LEU A 277 12.02 -4.54 -19.93
N SER A 278 12.90 -3.55 -20.01
CA SER A 278 14.36 -3.73 -20.04
C SER A 278 15.00 -2.94 -18.89
N ILE A 279 16.14 -3.42 -18.37
CA ILE A 279 16.86 -2.78 -17.27
C ILE A 279 18.08 -2.00 -17.78
N GLY A 280 18.26 -0.77 -17.29
CA GLY A 280 19.37 0.11 -17.63
C GLY A 280 20.01 0.74 -16.40
N ALA A 281 21.23 1.25 -16.54
CA ALA A 281 21.95 1.91 -15.45
C ALA A 281 21.52 3.38 -15.28
N GLY A 282 21.42 3.83 -14.03
CA GLY A 282 21.04 5.20 -13.68
C GLY A 282 19.54 5.49 -13.86
N ILE A 283 19.15 6.70 -13.45
CA ILE A 283 17.78 7.20 -13.48
C ILE A 283 17.59 8.45 -14.38
N GLU A 284 18.64 8.83 -15.12
CA GLU A 284 18.61 10.03 -15.97
C GLU A 284 17.55 9.91 -17.06
N GLY A 285 16.66 10.90 -17.16
CA GLY A 285 15.56 10.91 -18.13
C GLY A 285 14.38 10.01 -17.77
N ALA A 286 14.36 9.41 -16.58
CA ALA A 286 13.20 8.65 -16.11
C ALA A 286 11.96 9.54 -15.98
N ALA A 287 10.80 9.04 -16.41
CA ALA A 287 9.52 9.73 -16.32
C ALA A 287 9.03 9.84 -14.86
N LEU A 288 9.40 8.86 -14.04
CA LEU A 288 9.17 8.82 -12.60
C LEU A 288 10.37 8.17 -11.93
N SER A 289 10.67 8.55 -10.69
CA SER A 289 11.64 7.85 -9.87
C SER A 289 11.10 7.50 -8.48
N ALA A 290 11.60 6.41 -7.89
CA ALA A 290 11.32 6.03 -6.52
C ALA A 290 12.58 5.50 -5.81
N VAL A 291 12.80 5.96 -4.58
CA VAL A 291 13.86 5.44 -3.71
C VAL A 291 13.26 4.30 -2.87
N LEU A 292 13.68 3.07 -3.12
CA LEU A 292 13.25 1.88 -2.38
C LEU A 292 14.18 1.59 -1.19
N ASP A 293 15.49 1.83 -1.38
CA ASP A 293 16.50 1.81 -0.32
C ASP A 293 17.41 3.04 -0.46
N GLU A 294 17.54 3.83 0.61
CA GLU A 294 18.44 4.98 0.63
C GLU A 294 19.90 4.55 0.43
N GLY A 295 20.61 5.24 -0.46
CA GLY A 295 22.00 4.92 -0.80
C GLY A 295 22.18 3.66 -1.65
N GLY A 296 21.08 3.09 -2.18
CA GLY A 296 21.11 1.97 -3.11
C GLY A 296 21.68 2.31 -4.50
N VAL A 297 21.73 1.30 -5.36
CA VAL A 297 22.11 1.42 -6.76
C VAL A 297 20.97 2.07 -7.55
N GLU A 298 21.30 3.04 -8.40
CA GLU A 298 20.38 3.69 -9.32
C GLU A 298 20.29 2.92 -10.65
N PHE A 299 19.07 2.59 -11.05
CA PHE A 299 18.78 1.89 -12.30
C PHE A 299 17.41 2.29 -12.83
N SER A 300 17.10 1.90 -14.06
CA SER A 300 15.81 2.18 -14.69
C SER A 300 15.21 0.94 -15.32
N LEU A 301 13.88 0.88 -15.32
CA LEU A 301 13.09 -0.06 -16.09
C LEU A 301 12.45 0.69 -17.26
N THR A 302 12.91 0.44 -18.47
CA THR A 302 12.43 1.10 -19.69
C THR A 302 11.45 0.21 -20.43
N ALA A 303 10.28 0.75 -20.74
CA ALA A 303 9.25 0.08 -21.50
C ALA A 303 9.54 0.18 -23.00
N SER A 304 9.56 -0.95 -23.71
CA SER A 304 9.69 -1.01 -25.18
C SER A 304 8.35 -0.81 -25.90
N GLU A 305 7.25 -1.04 -25.19
CA GLU A 305 5.87 -0.85 -25.62
C GLU A 305 5.04 -0.28 -24.47
N GLU A 306 3.72 -0.16 -24.63
CA GLU A 306 2.84 0.23 -23.53
C GLU A 306 2.70 -0.92 -22.53
N VAL A 307 2.99 -0.66 -21.25
CA VAL A 307 2.96 -1.64 -20.17
C VAL A 307 2.07 -1.13 -19.04
N THR A 308 1.15 -1.97 -18.56
CA THR A 308 0.27 -1.66 -17.41
C THR A 308 0.57 -2.57 -16.23
N ASP A 309 0.02 -2.19 -15.07
CA ASP A 309 0.01 -3.00 -13.84
C ASP A 309 1.42 -3.38 -13.37
N ILE A 310 2.34 -2.42 -13.44
CA ILE A 310 3.73 -2.61 -13.08
C ILE A 310 3.83 -2.60 -11.57
N CYS A 311 4.15 -3.74 -10.97
CA CYS A 311 4.27 -3.90 -9.52
C CYS A 311 5.68 -4.37 -9.16
N VAL A 312 6.38 -3.56 -8.37
CA VAL A 312 7.68 -3.91 -7.78
C VAL A 312 7.43 -4.42 -6.35
N ARG A 313 7.97 -5.60 -6.05
CA ARG A 313 7.81 -6.24 -4.74
C ARG A 313 9.19 -6.57 -4.15
N ARG A 314 9.31 -6.49 -2.82
CA ARG A 314 10.39 -7.18 -2.10
C ARG A 314 10.12 -8.67 -2.15
N VAL A 315 11.17 -9.46 -2.34
CA VAL A 315 11.10 -10.92 -2.32
C VAL A 315 12.06 -11.48 -1.28
N ALA A 316 11.75 -12.67 -0.79
CA ALA A 316 12.72 -13.51 -0.10
C ALA A 316 12.97 -14.78 -0.91
N MET A 317 14.22 -15.22 -0.86
CA MET A 317 14.70 -16.43 -1.51
C MET A 317 14.86 -17.52 -0.46
N ASP A 318 14.32 -18.70 -0.74
CA ASP A 318 14.60 -19.91 0.02
C ASP A 318 15.92 -20.55 -0.42
N THR A 319 16.45 -21.44 0.42
CA THR A 319 17.74 -22.11 0.16
C THR A 319 17.71 -23.03 -1.07
N ASP A 320 16.53 -23.43 -1.53
CA ASP A 320 16.34 -24.23 -2.74
C ASP A 320 16.24 -23.38 -4.03
N GLY A 321 16.34 -22.06 -3.90
CA GLY A 321 16.27 -21.11 -5.00
C GLY A 321 14.85 -20.66 -5.36
N SER A 322 13.82 -21.20 -4.71
CA SER A 322 12.47 -20.64 -4.84
C SER A 322 12.38 -19.27 -4.18
N PHE A 323 11.41 -18.46 -4.61
CA PHE A 323 11.17 -17.16 -4.01
C PHE A 323 9.70 -16.96 -3.70
N TYR A 324 9.44 -16.07 -2.75
CA TYR A 324 8.09 -15.60 -2.45
C TYR A 324 8.07 -14.09 -2.28
N PRO A 325 7.04 -13.40 -2.81
CA PRO A 325 6.86 -11.98 -2.58
C PRO A 325 6.56 -11.73 -1.11
N GLN A 326 7.17 -10.68 -0.55
CA GLN A 326 6.95 -10.27 0.84
C GLN A 326 6.07 -9.03 0.95
N GLN A 327 6.31 -8.03 0.09
CA GLN A 327 5.66 -6.74 0.18
C GLN A 327 5.71 -6.00 -1.16
N THR A 328 4.57 -5.45 -1.60
CA THR A 328 4.55 -4.44 -2.66
C THR A 328 5.20 -3.16 -2.17
N VAL A 329 6.21 -2.66 -2.89
CA VAL A 329 6.89 -1.40 -2.57
C VAL A 329 6.52 -0.28 -3.53
N LEU A 330 6.15 -0.63 -4.77
CA LEU A 330 5.71 0.32 -5.78
C LEU A 330 4.73 -0.33 -6.74
N TYR A 331 3.66 0.37 -7.08
CA TYR A 331 2.77 0.09 -8.20
C TYR A 331 2.71 1.29 -9.13
N LEU A 332 2.65 1.02 -10.44
CA LEU A 332 2.36 2.00 -11.49
C LEU A 332 1.34 1.43 -12.46
N SER A 333 0.30 2.22 -12.76
CA SER A 333 -0.74 1.81 -13.70
C SER A 333 -0.27 1.79 -15.15
N LEU A 334 0.76 2.57 -15.50
CA LEU A 334 1.19 2.76 -16.88
C LEU A 334 2.66 3.20 -17.00
N LEU A 335 3.39 2.56 -17.92
CA LEU A 335 4.53 3.12 -18.64
C LEU A 335 4.24 3.10 -20.15
N SER A 336 4.37 4.25 -20.79
CA SER A 336 4.25 4.36 -22.25
C SER A 336 5.52 3.83 -22.92
N ALA A 337 5.42 3.45 -24.20
CA ALA A 337 6.59 3.03 -24.98
C ALA A 337 7.70 4.10 -24.96
N GLY A 338 8.90 3.70 -24.56
CA GLY A 338 10.08 4.56 -24.40
C GLY A 338 10.20 5.25 -23.04
N GLU A 339 9.16 5.22 -22.19
CA GLU A 339 9.26 5.76 -20.83
C GLU A 339 10.06 4.82 -19.93
N SER A 340 10.73 5.43 -18.95
CA SER A 340 11.52 4.71 -17.95
C SER A 340 11.04 5.03 -16.54
N LEU A 341 10.96 4.01 -15.70
CA LEU A 341 10.85 4.12 -14.25
C LEU A 341 12.24 4.04 -13.64
N GLY A 342 12.69 5.11 -13.00
CA GLY A 342 13.93 5.13 -12.23
C GLY A 342 13.74 4.57 -10.81
N LEU A 343 14.66 3.74 -10.35
CA LEU A 343 14.63 3.12 -9.05
C LEU A 343 15.99 3.24 -8.37
N THR A 344 15.96 3.45 -7.06
CA THR A 344 17.15 3.33 -6.20
C THR A 344 16.92 2.19 -5.22
N ALA A 345 17.68 1.11 -5.32
CA ALA A 345 17.51 -0.05 -4.45
C ALA A 345 18.84 -0.71 -4.09
N ALA A 346 18.91 -1.30 -2.89
CA ALA A 346 20.06 -2.05 -2.44
C ALA A 346 19.95 -3.50 -2.90
N PHE A 347 21.07 -4.06 -3.32
CA PHE A 347 21.19 -5.46 -3.71
C PHE A 347 22.30 -6.12 -2.89
N MET A 348 22.09 -7.40 -2.58
CA MET A 348 23.06 -8.28 -1.94
C MET A 348 23.36 -9.46 -2.90
N ASP A 349 23.99 -10.52 -2.42
CA ASP A 349 24.30 -11.71 -3.22
C ASP A 349 23.07 -12.47 -3.77
N SER A 350 21.85 -12.11 -3.32
CA SER A 350 20.59 -12.70 -3.78
C SER A 350 19.62 -11.61 -4.24
N PRO A 351 18.71 -11.92 -5.19
CA PRO A 351 17.66 -10.98 -5.60
C PRO A 351 16.82 -10.57 -4.39
N LEU A 352 16.63 -9.25 -4.22
CA LEU A 352 15.80 -8.68 -3.15
C LEU A 352 14.48 -8.11 -3.65
N TYR A 353 14.36 -7.95 -4.98
CA TYR A 353 13.19 -7.37 -5.61
C TYR A 353 12.74 -8.21 -6.80
N SER A 354 11.44 -8.18 -7.06
CA SER A 354 10.85 -8.58 -8.33
C SER A 354 10.10 -7.40 -8.95
N VAL A 355 9.95 -7.44 -10.26
CA VAL A 355 8.98 -6.62 -10.99
C VAL A 355 8.03 -7.54 -11.73
N SER A 356 6.75 -7.22 -11.66
CA SER A 356 5.69 -7.87 -12.42
C SER A 356 4.93 -6.84 -13.24
N TRP A 357 4.36 -7.26 -14.37
CA TRP A 357 3.55 -6.40 -15.24
C TRP A 357 2.58 -7.21 -16.10
N GLY A 358 1.64 -6.52 -16.73
CA GLY A 358 0.72 -7.12 -17.68
C GLY A 358 -0.08 -8.27 -17.05
N ALA A 359 -0.27 -9.35 -17.80
CA ALA A 359 -1.06 -10.51 -17.38
C ALA A 359 -0.31 -11.48 -16.44
N GLY A 360 0.61 -10.97 -15.62
CA GLY A 360 1.35 -11.75 -14.61
C GLY A 360 2.78 -12.12 -14.99
N GLU A 361 3.37 -11.47 -16.00
CA GLU A 361 4.79 -11.65 -16.29
C GLU A 361 5.62 -11.13 -15.10
N THR A 362 6.55 -11.93 -14.61
CA THR A 362 7.36 -11.60 -13.42
C THR A 362 8.83 -11.84 -13.68
N ARG A 363 9.69 -10.93 -13.21
CA ARG A 363 11.16 -11.05 -13.25
C ARG A 363 11.76 -10.66 -11.92
N LEU A 364 12.81 -11.37 -11.51
CA LEU A 364 13.67 -11.00 -10.38
C LEU A 364 14.66 -9.93 -10.83
N ILE A 365 14.89 -8.94 -9.97
CA ILE A 365 15.92 -7.90 -10.17
C ILE A 365 17.13 -8.30 -9.34
N ALA A 366 18.25 -8.55 -10.01
CA ALA A 366 19.44 -9.12 -9.39
C ALA A 366 20.72 -8.37 -9.81
N ASP A 367 21.70 -8.34 -8.90
CA ASP A 367 23.07 -7.97 -9.26
C ASP A 367 23.73 -9.08 -10.08
N SER A 368 24.47 -8.70 -11.12
CA SER A 368 25.19 -9.65 -11.99
C SER A 368 26.34 -10.39 -11.32
N GLY A 369 26.81 -9.89 -10.16
CA GLY A 369 27.96 -10.42 -9.41
C GLY A 369 29.31 -10.21 -10.10
N LYS A 370 29.37 -9.41 -11.18
CA LYS A 370 30.59 -9.21 -11.98
C LYS A 370 31.09 -7.77 -11.93
N ASP A 371 30.24 -6.83 -12.34
CA ASP A 371 30.58 -5.43 -12.51
C ASP A 371 29.56 -4.48 -11.85
N GLY A 372 28.64 -5.03 -11.04
CA GLY A 372 27.54 -4.28 -10.41
C GLY A 372 26.41 -3.92 -11.38
N SER A 373 26.42 -4.42 -12.62
CA SER A 373 25.27 -4.32 -13.50
C SER A 373 24.10 -5.15 -12.96
N LEU A 374 22.87 -4.67 -13.19
CA LEU A 374 21.66 -5.36 -12.79
C LEU A 374 21.03 -6.12 -13.96
N LEU A 375 20.30 -7.19 -13.64
CA LEU A 375 19.66 -8.09 -14.59
C LEU A 375 18.19 -8.31 -14.22
N LEU A 376 17.36 -8.55 -15.23
CA LEU A 376 16.03 -9.14 -15.08
C LEU A 376 16.12 -10.64 -15.33
N LEU A 377 15.95 -11.43 -14.28
CA LEU A 377 16.04 -12.89 -14.31
C LEU A 377 14.64 -13.50 -14.31
N GLU A 378 14.48 -14.64 -14.97
CA GLU A 378 13.30 -15.47 -14.79
C GLU A 378 13.28 -16.04 -13.35
N PRO A 379 12.09 -16.14 -12.73
CA PRO A 379 11.81 -16.83 -11.47
C PRO A 379 12.62 -18.09 -11.17
#